data_AF-A0A0C9UNL5-F1
#
_entry.id   AF-A0A0C9UNL5-F1
#
_cell.length_a   1.000
_cell.length_b   1.000
_cell.length_c   1.000
_cell.angle_alpha   90.00
_cell.angle_beta   90.00
_cell.angle_gamma   90.00
#
_symmetry.space_group_name_H-M   'P 1'
#
loop_
_entity.id
_entity.type
_entity.pdbx_description
1 polymer ?
#
loop_
_entity_poly.entity_id
_entity_poly.type
_entity_poly.pdbx_seq_one_letter_code
_entity_poly.pdbx_strand_id
1 'polypeptide(L)'
;MFPRRSEDAEAHVSLINVEHAARTKVMSSWAGFVDFALRDNVLEVAIGLIIASAFTKVVNSLVSDILLPILSLLPFMSRHLDEKFTVLRRGPHYAKPQGYNTRQQAIDDGAVLWTYGVFLDETVTFFGLGLTLYLMANLYGYFTKESIITHTYECPYCRKQISAKRCPMCTSWLDGREDRETSAL
;
A
#
# COMPACT_ATOMS: atom_id res chain seq x y z
N MET A 1 -35.11 -41.26 -51.83
CA MET A 1 -35.04 -40.90 -50.40
C MET A 1 -33.62 -40.42 -50.10
N PHE A 2 -33.34 -39.13 -50.27
CA PHE A 2 -32.09 -38.53 -49.77
C PHE A 2 -32.37 -37.14 -49.15
N PRO A 3 -32.82 -37.08 -47.88
CA PRO A 3 -32.66 -35.90 -47.05
C PRO A 3 -31.78 -36.26 -45.84
N ARG A 4 -30.53 -35.76 -45.80
CA ARG A 4 -29.70 -35.78 -44.58
C ARG A 4 -28.49 -34.86 -44.66
N ARG A 5 -27.96 -34.61 -45.86
CA ARG A 5 -26.74 -33.79 -46.05
C ARG A 5 -26.93 -32.29 -45.78
N SER A 6 -28.15 -31.76 -45.81
CA SER A 6 -28.43 -30.33 -45.58
C SER A 6 -28.54 -29.97 -44.09
N GLU A 7 -29.14 -30.84 -43.26
CA GLU A 7 -29.30 -30.58 -41.81
C GLU A 7 -27.96 -30.60 -41.06
N ASP A 8 -27.05 -31.50 -41.43
CA ASP A 8 -25.72 -31.59 -40.81
C ASP A 8 -24.87 -30.34 -41.13
N ALA A 9 -25.02 -29.78 -42.34
CA ALA A 9 -24.28 -28.60 -42.78
C ALA A 9 -24.74 -27.32 -42.05
N GLU A 10 -26.05 -27.15 -41.85
CA GLU A 10 -26.62 -26.00 -41.12
C GLU A 10 -26.23 -26.01 -39.63
N ALA A 11 -26.21 -27.18 -39.00
CA ALA A 11 -25.78 -27.34 -37.61
C ALA A 11 -24.30 -26.96 -37.42
N HIS A 12 -23.41 -27.41 -38.31
CA HIS A 12 -21.98 -27.06 -38.24
C HIS A 12 -21.71 -25.57 -38.45
N VAL A 13 -22.45 -24.91 -39.35
CA VAL A 13 -22.32 -23.46 -39.59
C VAL A 13 -22.78 -22.64 -38.39
N SER A 14 -23.83 -23.07 -37.69
CA SER A 14 -24.32 -22.38 -36.48
C SER A 14 -23.33 -22.41 -35.31
N LEU A 15 -22.65 -23.54 -35.09
CA LEU A 15 -21.63 -23.68 -34.04
C LEU A 15 -20.40 -22.81 -34.31
N ILE A 16 -19.97 -22.74 -35.59
CA ILE A 16 -18.87 -21.87 -36.03
C ILE A 16 -19.23 -20.39 -35.84
N ASN A 17 -20.46 -19.98 -36.17
CA ASN A 17 -20.92 -18.60 -35.96
C ASN A 17 -21.00 -18.21 -34.49
N VAL A 18 -21.40 -19.12 -33.60
CA VAL A 18 -21.42 -18.89 -32.15
C VAL A 18 -19.99 -18.76 -31.59
N GLU A 19 -19.05 -19.57 -32.08
CA GLU A 19 -17.64 -19.48 -31.69
C GLU A 19 -16.99 -18.15 -32.16
N HIS A 20 -17.28 -17.69 -33.37
CA HIS A 20 -16.82 -16.40 -33.88
C HIS A 20 -17.46 -15.20 -33.15
N ALA A 21 -18.74 -15.28 -32.81
CA ALA A 21 -19.43 -14.24 -32.03
C ALA A 21 -18.90 -14.16 -30.59
N ALA A 22 -18.57 -15.31 -29.98
CA ALA A 22 -17.94 -15.35 -28.66
C ALA A 22 -16.51 -14.78 -28.69
N ARG A 23 -15.69 -15.16 -29.68
CA ARG A 23 -14.31 -14.68 -29.83
C ARG A 23 -14.23 -13.17 -30.07
N THR A 24 -15.08 -12.62 -30.92
CA THR A 24 -15.09 -11.16 -31.22
C THR A 24 -15.52 -10.33 -30.02
N LYS A 25 -16.51 -10.79 -29.24
CA LYS A 25 -16.97 -10.10 -28.03
C LYS A 25 -15.97 -10.16 -26.89
N VAL A 26 -15.26 -11.28 -26.74
CA VAL A 26 -14.17 -11.43 -25.74
C VAL A 26 -12.96 -10.57 -26.14
N MET A 27 -12.57 -10.57 -27.42
CA MET A 27 -11.49 -9.71 -27.92
C MET A 27 -11.83 -8.22 -27.80
N SER A 28 -13.06 -7.79 -28.08
CA SER A 28 -13.44 -6.38 -27.96
C SER A 28 -13.48 -5.92 -26.50
N SER A 29 -13.92 -6.78 -25.59
CA SER A 29 -13.93 -6.49 -24.15
C SER A 29 -12.51 -6.40 -23.59
N TRP A 30 -11.60 -7.27 -24.06
CA TRP A 30 -10.18 -7.22 -23.69
C TRP A 30 -9.48 -5.98 -24.24
N ALA A 31 -9.70 -5.65 -25.52
CA ALA A 31 -9.14 -4.43 -26.13
C ALA A 31 -9.64 -3.17 -25.41
N GLY A 32 -10.94 -3.10 -25.09
CA GLY A 32 -11.50 -1.99 -24.31
C GLY A 32 -10.95 -1.88 -22.88
N PHE A 33 -10.63 -3.02 -22.24
CA PHE A 33 -9.96 -3.02 -20.94
C PHE A 33 -8.52 -2.51 -21.03
N VAL A 34 -7.77 -2.94 -22.05
CA VAL A 34 -6.39 -2.46 -22.27
C VAL A 34 -6.38 -0.95 -22.54
N ASP A 35 -7.27 -0.44 -23.39
CA ASP A 35 -7.42 1.00 -23.65
C ASP A 35 -7.86 1.80 -22.41
N PHE A 36 -8.60 1.17 -21.48
CA PHE A 36 -8.94 1.77 -20.21
C PHE A 36 -7.75 1.78 -19.23
N ALA A 37 -7.01 0.67 -19.14
CA ALA A 37 -5.88 0.51 -18.22
C ALA A 37 -4.65 1.34 -18.63
N LEU A 38 -4.47 1.58 -19.93
CA LEU A 38 -3.40 2.43 -20.47
C LEU A 38 -3.67 3.94 -20.31
N ARG A 39 -4.77 4.33 -19.65
CA ARG A 39 -5.01 5.74 -19.32
C ARG A 39 -4.03 6.18 -18.23
N ASP A 40 -3.24 7.21 -18.52
CA ASP A 40 -2.19 7.72 -17.64
C ASP A 40 -2.67 7.98 -16.20
N ASN A 41 -3.86 8.58 -16.04
CA ASN A 41 -4.45 8.85 -14.72
C ASN A 41 -4.75 7.58 -13.90
N VAL A 42 -5.12 6.48 -14.55
CA VAL A 42 -5.41 5.21 -13.85
C VAL A 42 -4.10 4.50 -13.50
N LEU A 43 -3.15 4.52 -14.43
CA LEU A 43 -1.84 3.88 -14.26
C LEU A 43 -1.04 4.52 -13.12
N GLU A 44 -1.02 5.86 -13.02
CA GLU A 44 -0.32 6.57 -11.94
C GLU A 44 -0.87 6.19 -10.55
N VAL A 45 -2.20 6.18 -10.40
CA VAL A 45 -2.85 5.76 -9.15
C VAL A 45 -2.55 4.29 -8.82
N ALA A 46 -2.61 3.41 -9.82
CA ALA A 46 -2.34 1.99 -9.64
C ALA A 46 -0.89 1.74 -9.18
N ILE A 47 0.09 2.40 -9.81
CA ILE A 47 1.50 2.31 -9.42
C ILE A 47 1.70 2.82 -8.00
N GLY A 48 1.08 3.95 -7.64
CA GLY A 48 1.14 4.50 -6.29
C GLY A 48 0.65 3.51 -5.22
N LEU A 49 -0.48 2.84 -5.47
CA LEU A 49 -1.04 1.83 -4.55
C LEU A 49 -0.13 0.58 -4.43
N ILE A 50 0.43 0.11 -5.54
CA ILE A 50 1.33 -1.06 -5.54
C ILE A 50 2.58 -0.74 -4.72
N ILE A 51 3.22 0.41 -4.96
CA ILE A 51 4.41 0.84 -4.22
C ILE A 51 4.09 1.03 -2.74
N ALA A 52 2.97 1.69 -2.41
CA ALA A 52 2.55 1.88 -1.01
C ALA A 52 2.34 0.54 -0.28
N SER A 53 1.69 -0.42 -0.93
CA SER A 53 1.45 -1.75 -0.35
C SER A 53 2.75 -2.54 -0.16
N ALA A 54 3.67 -2.48 -1.13
CA ALA A 54 4.96 -3.14 -1.06
C ALA A 54 5.85 -2.52 0.04
N PHE A 55 5.88 -1.19 0.10
CA PHE A 55 6.61 -0.46 1.13
C PHE A 55 6.10 -0.80 2.54
N THR A 56 4.78 -0.79 2.73
CA THR A 56 4.17 -1.16 4.02
C THR A 56 4.56 -2.59 4.44
N LYS A 57 4.61 -3.55 3.51
CA LYS A 57 5.07 -4.92 3.80
C LYS A 57 6.54 -4.95 4.25
N VAL A 58 7.42 -4.20 3.60
CA VAL A 58 8.84 -4.13 3.98
C VAL A 58 9.00 -3.55 5.38
N VAL A 59 8.30 -2.45 5.69
CA VAL A 59 8.37 -1.83 7.02
C VAL A 59 7.77 -2.75 8.09
N ASN A 60 6.65 -3.42 7.80
CA ASN A 60 6.05 -4.39 8.72
C ASN A 60 6.97 -5.59 9.00
N SER A 61 7.66 -6.13 7.99
CA SER A 61 8.63 -7.20 8.17
C SER A 61 9.84 -6.72 8.98
N LEU A 62 10.35 -5.50 8.72
CA LEU A 62 11.43 -4.92 9.50
C LEU A 62 11.05 -4.76 11.00
N VAL A 63 9.83 -4.34 11.30
CA VAL A 63 9.36 -4.25 12.68
C VAL A 63 9.16 -5.63 13.30
N SER A 64 8.41 -6.51 12.62
CA SER A 64 7.97 -7.78 13.21
C SER A 64 9.10 -8.81 13.27
N ASP A 65 9.97 -8.85 12.27
CA ASP A 65 10.99 -9.90 12.12
C ASP A 65 12.35 -9.46 12.66
N ILE A 66 12.63 -8.16 12.77
CA ILE A 66 13.92 -7.64 13.25
C ILE A 66 13.77 -6.89 14.57
N LEU A 67 12.85 -5.93 14.69
CA LEU A 67 12.72 -5.18 15.94
C LEU A 67 12.09 -5.99 17.07
N LEU A 68 10.97 -6.69 16.85
CA LEU A 68 10.31 -7.45 17.93
C LEU A 68 11.24 -8.51 18.56
N PRO A 69 12.04 -9.29 17.80
CA PRO A 69 12.97 -10.24 18.40
C PRO A 69 14.07 -9.58 19.23
N ILE A 70 14.60 -8.43 18.78
CA ILE A 70 15.60 -7.65 19.51
C ILE A 70 15.00 -7.08 20.81
N LEU A 71 13.80 -6.52 20.72
CA LEU A 71 13.07 -5.99 21.87
C LEU A 71 12.69 -7.11 22.86
N SER A 72 12.42 -8.31 22.36
CA SER A 72 12.04 -9.44 23.22
C SER A 72 13.21 -10.11 23.94
N LEU A 73 14.46 -9.79 23.58
CA LEU A 73 15.61 -10.13 24.43
C LEU A 73 15.66 -9.29 25.70
N LEU A 74 14.91 -8.18 25.78
CA LEU A 74 14.79 -7.41 27.01
C LEU A 74 13.82 -8.12 27.98
N PRO A 75 14.21 -8.34 29.25
CA PRO A 75 13.41 -9.09 30.23
C PRO A 75 12.08 -8.45 30.59
N PHE A 76 11.81 -7.22 30.13
CA PHE A 76 10.57 -6.50 30.36
C PHE A 76 9.44 -6.91 29.39
N MET A 77 9.76 -7.49 28.21
CA MET A 77 8.77 -7.74 27.15
C MET A 77 8.88 -9.18 26.62
N SER A 78 7.85 -10.01 26.86
CA SER A 78 7.80 -11.43 26.47
C SER A 78 7.69 -11.61 24.94
N ARG A 79 8.13 -12.75 24.38
CA ARG A 79 8.00 -13.04 22.92
C ARG A 79 6.58 -13.31 22.44
N HIS A 80 5.71 -13.77 23.34
CA HIS A 80 4.36 -14.22 23.01
C HIS A 80 3.35 -13.38 23.79
N LEU A 81 3.29 -12.08 23.47
CA LEU A 81 2.23 -11.22 24.00
C LEU A 81 0.88 -11.71 23.50
N ASP A 82 0.78 -12.05 22.22
CA ASP A 82 -0.42 -12.56 21.53
C ASP A 82 -1.05 -13.79 22.19
N GLU A 83 -0.23 -14.71 22.71
CA GLU A 83 -0.69 -15.91 23.44
C GLU A 83 -1.08 -15.64 24.89
N LYS A 84 -0.86 -14.41 25.38
CA LYS A 84 -1.24 -14.04 26.73
C LYS A 84 -2.73 -13.70 26.77
N PHE A 85 -3.55 -14.72 27.00
CA PHE A 85 -4.99 -14.59 27.15
C PHE A 85 -5.43 -14.99 28.56
N THR A 86 -6.47 -14.31 29.07
CA THR A 86 -7.17 -14.75 30.27
C THR A 86 -8.52 -15.31 29.88
N VAL A 87 -8.81 -16.53 30.34
CA VAL A 87 -10.09 -17.21 30.08
C VAL A 87 -11.09 -16.72 31.12
N LEU A 88 -12.07 -15.93 30.69
CA LEU A 88 -13.13 -15.41 31.56
C LEU A 88 -14.22 -16.47 31.77
N ARG A 89 -14.58 -17.18 30.69
CA ARG A 89 -15.55 -18.28 30.72
C ARG A 89 -14.93 -19.51 30.06
N ARG A 90 -14.87 -20.59 30.82
CA ARG A 90 -14.27 -21.87 30.39
C ARG A 90 -15.21 -22.58 29.41
N GLY A 91 -14.62 -23.17 28.37
CA GLY A 91 -15.32 -24.07 27.45
C GLY A 91 -15.49 -25.48 28.03
N PRO A 92 -16.21 -26.37 27.33
CA PRO A 92 -16.53 -27.72 27.80
C PRO A 92 -15.31 -28.62 28.03
N HIS A 93 -14.21 -28.41 27.28
CA HIS A 93 -13.00 -29.24 27.35
C HIS A 93 -11.88 -28.62 28.21
N TYR A 94 -12.23 -27.75 29.17
CA TYR A 94 -11.25 -27.19 30.11
C TYR A 94 -10.77 -28.24 31.13
N ALA A 95 -9.61 -28.85 30.88
CA ALA A 95 -8.95 -29.76 31.82
C ALA A 95 -8.02 -28.99 32.79
N LYS A 96 -8.07 -29.28 34.09
CA LYS A 96 -7.02 -28.86 35.04
C LYS A 96 -5.96 -29.96 35.11
N PRO A 97 -4.65 -29.66 35.20
CA PRO A 97 -4.04 -28.38 35.60
C PRO A 97 -3.52 -27.51 34.45
N GLN A 98 -3.51 -28.03 33.23
CA GLN A 98 -2.97 -27.41 32.03
C GLN A 98 -4.16 -26.85 31.26
N GLY A 99 -4.42 -25.54 31.38
CA GLY A 99 -5.52 -24.89 30.65
C GLY A 99 -5.32 -24.96 29.12
N TYR A 100 -5.93 -24.04 28.38
CA TYR A 100 -5.63 -23.92 26.96
C TYR A 100 -4.18 -23.48 26.76
N ASN A 101 -3.43 -24.21 25.94
CA ASN A 101 -2.05 -23.87 25.62
C ASN A 101 -1.97 -22.86 24.47
N THR A 102 -2.98 -22.80 23.62
CA THR A 102 -3.05 -21.84 22.51
C THR A 102 -4.37 -21.07 22.53
N ARG A 103 -4.32 -19.83 22.04
CA ARG A 103 -5.51 -18.98 21.88
C ARG A 103 -6.53 -19.63 20.95
N GLN A 104 -6.06 -20.28 19.88
CA GLN A 104 -6.94 -20.94 18.91
C GLN A 104 -7.74 -22.07 19.54
N GLN A 105 -7.11 -22.89 20.37
CA GLN A 105 -7.79 -23.97 21.10
C GLN A 105 -8.89 -23.43 22.03
N ALA A 106 -8.66 -22.28 22.66
CA ALA A 106 -9.66 -21.67 23.53
C ALA A 106 -10.85 -21.06 22.74
N ILE A 107 -10.60 -20.56 21.53
CA ILE A 107 -11.65 -20.04 20.63
C ILE A 107 -12.52 -21.18 20.12
N ASP A 108 -11.91 -22.29 19.69
CA ASP A 108 -12.60 -23.48 19.17
C ASP A 108 -13.52 -24.11 20.22
N ASP A 109 -13.12 -24.03 21.49
CA ASP A 109 -13.90 -24.46 22.64
C ASP A 109 -15.06 -23.52 23.01
N GLY A 110 -15.21 -22.39 22.31
CA GLY A 110 -16.22 -21.38 22.59
C GLY A 110 -15.99 -20.64 23.92
N ALA A 111 -14.75 -20.64 24.42
CA ALA A 111 -14.40 -19.92 25.64
C ALA A 111 -14.40 -18.41 25.39
N VAL A 112 -14.97 -17.64 26.33
CA VAL A 112 -14.90 -16.18 26.25
C VAL A 112 -13.56 -15.74 26.81
N LEU A 113 -12.74 -15.18 25.92
CA LEU A 113 -11.35 -14.80 26.17
C LEU A 113 -11.21 -13.29 26.27
N TRP A 114 -10.48 -12.81 27.27
CA TRP A 114 -9.92 -11.47 27.24
C TRP A 114 -8.47 -11.55 26.77
N THR A 115 -8.28 -11.31 25.47
CA THR A 115 -6.99 -11.38 24.77
C THR A 115 -6.32 -10.01 24.74
N TYR A 116 -5.88 -9.53 25.91
CA TYR A 116 -5.12 -8.27 26.01
C TYR A 116 -3.73 -8.36 25.34
N GLY A 117 -3.25 -9.58 25.12
CA GLY A 117 -2.06 -9.90 24.38
C GLY A 117 -1.95 -9.28 22.99
N VAL A 118 -2.96 -9.57 22.15
CA VAL A 118 -3.04 -9.05 20.77
C VAL A 118 -3.09 -7.52 20.74
N PHE A 119 -3.82 -6.91 21.67
CA PHE A 119 -3.91 -5.45 21.76
C PHE A 119 -2.56 -4.80 22.08
N LEU A 120 -1.79 -5.39 23.01
CA LEU A 120 -0.48 -4.87 23.39
C LEU A 120 0.56 -5.10 22.27
N ASP A 121 0.44 -6.21 21.54
CA ASP A 121 1.23 -6.50 20.34
C ASP A 121 0.98 -5.48 19.21
N GLU A 122 -0.29 -5.20 18.88
CA GLU A 122 -0.66 -4.18 17.91
C GLU A 122 -0.17 -2.78 18.32
N THR A 123 -0.23 -2.47 19.62
CA THR A 123 0.25 -1.19 20.16
C THR A 123 1.76 -1.07 20.02
N VAL A 124 2.52 -2.10 20.40
CA VAL A 124 3.99 -2.11 20.24
C VAL A 124 4.39 -2.01 18.78
N THR A 125 3.68 -2.73 17.89
CA THR A 125 3.90 -2.67 16.45
C THR A 125 3.63 -1.28 15.90
N PHE A 126 2.57 -0.59 16.34
CA PHE A 126 2.27 0.79 15.93
C PHE A 126 3.41 1.77 16.28
N PHE A 127 3.90 1.74 17.52
CA PHE A 127 5.04 2.56 17.91
C PHE A 127 6.34 2.13 17.22
N GLY A 128 6.52 0.82 16.99
CA GLY A 128 7.66 0.27 16.26
C GLY A 128 7.71 0.71 14.80
N LEU A 129 6.56 0.78 14.11
CA LEU A 129 6.45 1.30 12.75
C LEU A 129 6.83 2.77 12.69
N GLY A 130 6.29 3.60 13.61
CA GLY A 130 6.65 5.02 13.71
C GLY A 130 8.15 5.23 13.95
N LEU A 131 8.73 4.47 14.89
CA LEU A 131 10.16 4.55 15.20
C LEU A 131 11.03 4.11 14.01
N THR A 132 10.65 3.03 13.33
CA THR A 132 11.36 2.52 12.15
C THR A 132 11.38 3.52 11.02
N LEU A 133 10.21 4.10 10.68
CA LEU A 133 10.12 5.12 9.64
C LEU A 133 10.95 6.36 9.98
N TYR A 134 10.94 6.78 11.25
CA TYR A 134 11.77 7.88 11.73
C TYR A 134 13.27 7.58 11.61
N LEU A 135 13.72 6.41 12.05
CA LEU A 135 15.10 5.99 11.93
C LEU A 135 15.53 5.90 10.47
N MET A 136 14.67 5.38 9.59
CA MET A 136 14.96 5.27 8.15
C MET A 136 15.09 6.66 7.50
N ALA A 137 14.20 7.60 7.83
CA ALA A 137 14.27 8.98 7.35
C ALA A 137 15.54 9.68 7.86
N ASN A 138 15.88 9.50 9.13
CA ASN A 138 17.09 10.09 9.72
C ASN A 138 18.37 9.46 9.14
N LEU A 139 18.39 8.15 8.94
CA LEU A 139 19.49 7.44 8.29
C LEU A 139 19.70 7.94 6.86
N TYR A 140 18.61 8.09 6.11
CA TYR A 140 18.66 8.67 4.77
C TYR A 140 19.19 10.11 4.79
N GLY A 141 18.72 10.97 5.69
CA GLY A 141 19.23 12.34 5.85
C GLY A 141 20.69 12.40 6.34
N TYR A 142 21.16 11.39 7.06
CA TYR A 142 22.56 11.26 7.47
C TYR A 142 23.47 10.90 6.29
N PHE A 143 23.03 9.96 5.43
CA PHE A 143 23.79 9.53 4.26
C PHE A 143 23.71 10.51 3.08
N THR A 144 22.55 11.13 2.87
CA THR A 144 22.30 12.03 1.77
C THR A 144 22.16 13.45 2.30
N LYS A 145 23.26 14.22 2.26
CA LYS A 145 23.29 15.68 2.52
C LYS A 145 22.74 16.50 1.35
N GLU A 146 21.74 15.99 0.63
CA GLU A 146 21.01 16.80 -0.35
C GLU A 146 19.70 17.27 0.28
N SER A 147 19.58 18.59 0.42
CA SER A 147 18.32 19.22 0.80
C SER A 147 17.28 18.94 -0.29
N ILE A 148 16.43 17.95 -0.07
CA ILE A 148 15.24 17.64 -0.88
C ILE A 148 14.31 18.87 -1.02
N ILE A 149 14.46 19.86 -0.16
CA ILE A 149 13.82 21.16 -0.29
C ILE A 149 14.64 22.01 -1.28
N THR A 150 14.35 21.89 -2.57
CA THR A 150 14.65 23.01 -3.46
C THR A 150 13.80 24.18 -2.97
N HIS A 151 14.42 25.21 -2.41
CA HIS A 151 13.71 26.40 -1.95
C HIS A 151 13.03 27.07 -3.15
N THR A 152 11.74 26.78 -3.34
CA THR A 152 10.89 27.45 -4.30
C THR A 152 10.36 28.72 -3.65
N TYR A 153 10.49 29.82 -4.36
CA TYR A 153 9.92 31.11 -3.98
C TYR A 153 8.90 31.51 -5.02
N GLU A 154 7.89 32.27 -4.58
CA GLU A 154 6.91 32.83 -5.48
C GLU A 154 7.49 34.04 -6.20
N CYS A 155 7.27 34.11 -7.50
CA CYS A 155 7.68 35.28 -8.25
C CYS A 155 6.76 36.48 -7.93
N PRO A 156 7.29 37.65 -7.53
CA PRO A 156 6.47 38.80 -7.16
C PRO A 156 5.64 39.35 -8.35
N TYR A 157 6.10 39.11 -9.57
CA TYR A 157 5.46 39.60 -10.80
C TYR A 157 4.35 38.66 -11.31
N CYS A 158 4.65 37.38 -11.49
CA CYS A 158 3.71 36.41 -12.09
C CYS A 158 3.08 35.41 -11.12
N ARG A 159 3.46 35.45 -9.83
CA ARG A 159 3.03 34.53 -8.76
C ARG A 159 3.24 33.04 -9.03
N LYS A 160 4.05 32.69 -10.04
CA LYS A 160 4.43 31.30 -10.34
C LYS A 160 5.57 30.88 -9.42
N GLN A 161 5.52 29.64 -8.92
CA GLN A 161 6.60 29.06 -8.11
C GLN A 161 7.79 28.70 -9.01
N ILE A 162 8.97 29.22 -8.68
CA ILE A 162 10.20 28.96 -9.43
C ILE A 162 11.37 28.72 -8.46
N SER A 163 12.38 28.00 -8.94
CA SER A 163 13.65 27.76 -8.23
C SER A 163 14.86 28.40 -8.92
N ALA A 164 14.64 29.15 -10.00
CA ALA A 164 15.68 29.75 -10.83
C ALA A 164 15.73 31.27 -10.64
N LYS A 165 16.94 31.85 -10.76
CA LYS A 165 17.17 33.31 -10.65
C LYS A 165 16.37 34.14 -11.66
N ARG A 166 15.94 33.52 -12.77
CA ARG A 166 15.13 34.15 -13.82
C ARG A 166 13.86 33.36 -14.03
N CYS A 167 12.72 34.06 -14.04
CA CYS A 167 11.43 33.40 -14.27
C CYS A 167 11.30 33.00 -15.74
N PRO A 168 10.98 31.73 -16.07
CA PRO A 168 10.75 31.32 -17.46
C PRO A 168 9.44 31.86 -18.04
N MET A 169 8.49 32.29 -17.20
CA MET A 169 7.16 32.74 -17.66
C MET A 169 7.13 34.25 -17.96
N CYS A 170 7.54 35.08 -16.99
CA CYS A 170 7.56 36.54 -17.13
C CYS A 170 8.95 37.10 -17.47
N THR A 171 9.97 36.25 -17.60
CA THR A 171 11.37 36.62 -17.92
C THR A 171 12.06 37.56 -16.93
N SER A 172 11.37 37.93 -15.85
CA SER A 172 11.83 38.82 -14.79
C SER A 172 12.96 38.18 -13.98
N TRP A 173 13.85 39.03 -13.47
CA TRP A 173 14.92 38.66 -12.55
C TRP A 173 14.46 38.75 -11.10
N LEU A 174 14.73 37.69 -10.32
CA LEU A 174 14.36 37.64 -8.89
C LEU A 174 15.55 37.91 -7.97
N ASP A 175 16.63 38.46 -8.51
CA ASP A 175 17.80 38.88 -7.76
C ASP A 175 17.75 40.35 -7.28
N GLY A 176 16.60 41.01 -7.48
CA GLY A 176 16.35 42.39 -7.04
C GLY A 176 16.93 43.48 -7.95
N ARG A 177 17.44 43.14 -9.15
CA ARG A 177 17.92 44.14 -10.12
C ARG A 177 16.79 45.01 -10.69
N GLU A 178 15.61 44.43 -10.91
CA GLU A 178 14.45 45.13 -11.48
C GLU A 178 13.79 46.09 -10.47
N ASP A 179 13.87 45.77 -9.17
CA ASP A 179 13.30 46.60 -8.11
C ASP A 179 14.08 47.92 -7.89
N ARG A 180 15.35 47.96 -8.31
CA ARG A 180 16.21 49.15 -8.22
C ARG A 180 15.91 50.20 -9.28
N GLU A 181 15.39 49.80 -10.45
CA GLU A 181 15.10 50.73 -11.54
C GLU A 181 13.80 51.51 -11.31
N THR A 182 12.83 50.91 -10.63
CA THR A 182 11.52 51.53 -10.36
C THR A 182 11.51 52.48 -9.16
N SER A 183 12.53 52.43 -8.29
CA SER A 183 12.66 53.26 -7.09
C SER A 183 13.46 54.55 -7.29
N ALA A 184 14.00 54.76 -8.50
CA ALA A 184 14.74 55.96 -8.89
C ALA A 184 13.90 56.99 -9.68
N LEU A 185 12.62 56.70 -9.91
CA LEU A 185 11.61 57.59 -10.52
C LEU A 185 10.57 57.99 -9.47
#